data_AF-A0A7X6CZ92-F1
#
_entry.id   AF-A0A7X6CZ92-F1
#
_cell.length_a   1.000
_cell.length_b   1.000
_cell.length_c   1.000
_cell.angle_alpha   90.00
_cell.angle_beta   90.00
_cell.angle_gamma   90.00
#
_symmetry.space_group_name_H-M   'P 1'
#
loop_
_entity.id
_entity.type
_entity.pdbx_description
1 polymer ?
#
loop_
_entity_poly.entity_id
_entity_poly.type
_entity_poly.pdbx_seq_one_letter_code
_entity_poly.pdbx_strand_id
1 'polypeptide(L)'
;MTHIRTARVVAAAASLPLALGLLGGVALANNGAVAGYGSNASVVSNIGSGVGDDNEGNSTTTQQAATGQGAANQNNTASVVGSGFTAIDQTNATVNFTNLW
;
A
#
# COMPACT_ATOMS: atom_id res chain seq x y z
N MET A 1 59.12 -7.20 3.03
CA MET A 1 57.98 -7.60 2.17
C MET A 1 56.92 -8.46 2.87
N THR A 2 57.13 -8.95 4.10
CA THR A 2 56.22 -9.88 4.80
C THR A 2 55.00 -9.21 5.44
N HIS A 3 55.16 -8.02 6.02
CA HIS A 3 54.07 -7.28 6.69
C HIS A 3 52.95 -6.80 5.74
N ILE A 4 53.28 -6.54 4.48
CA ILE A 4 52.31 -6.12 3.45
C ILE A 4 51.36 -7.27 3.11
N ARG A 5 51.86 -8.52 3.08
CA ARG A 5 51.02 -9.70 2.80
C ARG A 5 50.01 -9.92 3.92
N THR A 6 50.44 -9.83 5.17
CA THR A 6 49.55 -9.98 6.33
C THR A 6 48.47 -8.89 6.38
N ALA A 7 48.84 -7.63 6.14
CA ALA A 7 47.90 -6.51 6.13
C ALA A 7 46.81 -6.67 5.04
N ARG A 8 47.18 -7.16 3.85
CA ARG A 8 46.23 -7.42 2.75
C ARG A 8 45.24 -8.54 3.07
N VAL A 9 45.70 -9.60 3.72
CA VAL A 9 44.83 -10.73 4.12
C VAL A 9 43.82 -10.28 5.18
N VAL A 10 44.27 -9.51 6.17
CA VAL A 10 43.38 -8.97 7.21
C VAL A 10 42.36 -8.01 6.60
N ALA A 11 42.78 -7.13 5.68
CA ALA A 11 41.89 -6.23 4.98
C ALA A 11 40.83 -6.98 4.14
N ALA A 12 41.23 -8.05 3.45
CA ALA A 12 40.31 -8.89 2.69
C ALA A 12 39.27 -9.58 3.61
N ALA A 13 39.72 -10.17 4.72
CA ALA A 13 38.82 -10.80 5.69
C ALA A 13 37.86 -9.79 6.34
N ALA A 14 38.35 -8.59 6.67
CA ALA A 14 37.54 -7.52 7.24
C ALA A 14 36.48 -6.97 6.26
N SER A 15 36.71 -7.10 4.95
CA SER A 15 35.76 -6.66 3.93
C SER A 15 34.61 -7.64 3.67
N LEU A 16 34.70 -8.88 4.17
CA LEU A 16 33.69 -9.93 3.93
C LEU A 16 32.28 -9.55 4.38
N PRO A 17 32.05 -8.97 5.59
CA PRO A 17 30.69 -8.57 6.01
C PRO A 17 30.06 -7.53 5.07
N LEU A 18 30.85 -6.57 4.60
CA LEU A 18 30.41 -5.55 3.65
C LEU A 18 30.12 -6.17 2.28
N ALA A 19 30.98 -7.08 1.81
CA ALA A 19 30.77 -7.80 0.56
C ALA A 19 29.51 -8.67 0.61
N LEU A 20 29.25 -9.35 1.73
CA LEU A 20 28.03 -10.12 1.94
C LEU A 20 26.79 -9.21 1.96
N GLY A 21 26.86 -8.02 2.57
CA GLY A 21 25.76 -7.07 2.55
C GLY A 21 25.48 -6.49 1.16
N LEU A 22 26.52 -6.17 0.39
CA LEU A 22 26.39 -5.56 -0.94
C LEU A 22 26.01 -6.57 -2.03
N LEU A 23 26.53 -7.80 -1.94
CA LEU A 23 26.39 -8.83 -2.97
C LEU A 23 25.37 -9.92 -2.59
N GLY A 24 25.00 -10.04 -1.33
CA GLY A 24 24.03 -11.03 -0.83
C GLY A 24 22.58 -10.56 -0.87
N GLY A 25 22.31 -9.35 -1.38
CA GLY A 25 20.95 -8.82 -1.48
C GLY A 25 20.10 -9.64 -2.45
N VAL A 26 18.95 -10.12 -1.96
CA VAL A 26 17.84 -10.58 -2.82
C VAL A 26 16.97 -9.37 -3.13
N ALA A 27 16.60 -9.17 -4.40
CA ALA A 27 15.60 -8.17 -4.76
C ALA A 27 14.23 -8.60 -4.20
N LEU A 28 13.93 -8.20 -2.96
CA LEU A 28 12.60 -8.31 -2.38
C LEU A 28 11.72 -7.21 -2.98
N ALA A 29 10.64 -7.60 -3.65
CA ALA A 29 9.55 -6.68 -3.95
C ALA A 29 8.96 -6.22 -2.61
N ASN A 30 9.38 -5.06 -2.11
CA ASN A 30 8.89 -4.52 -0.85
C ASN A 30 7.60 -3.75 -1.08
N ASN A 31 6.50 -4.22 -0.50
CA ASN A 31 5.21 -3.55 -0.48
C ASN A 31 4.92 -3.00 0.93
N GLY A 32 5.93 -2.49 1.62
CA GLY A 32 5.83 -1.96 2.99
C GLY A 32 5.77 -0.44 3.01
N ALA A 33 5.13 0.12 4.04
CA ALA A 33 5.18 1.55 4.34
C ALA A 33 5.93 1.76 5.67
N VAL A 34 6.84 2.73 5.69
CA VAL A 34 7.66 3.07 6.85
C VAL A 34 7.36 4.52 7.25
N ALA A 35 7.01 4.75 8.52
CA ALA A 35 6.78 6.08 9.07
C ALA A 35 7.51 6.27 10.41
N GLY A 36 7.92 7.51 10.69
CA GLY A 36 8.50 7.95 11.96
C GLY A 36 7.87 9.26 12.45
N TYR A 37 8.23 9.71 13.66
CA TYR A 37 7.82 11.01 14.23
C TYR A 37 6.31 11.34 14.14
N GLY A 38 5.45 10.43 14.60
CA GLY A 38 3.99 10.67 14.58
C GLY A 38 3.34 10.67 13.20
N SER A 39 4.06 10.21 12.17
CA SER A 39 3.55 10.12 10.80
C SER A 39 2.73 8.85 10.57
N ASN A 40 1.87 8.89 9.56
CA ASN A 40 1.10 7.73 9.10
C ASN A 40 1.79 7.08 7.90
N ALA A 41 1.91 5.76 7.93
CA ALA A 41 2.37 4.94 6.82
C ALA A 41 1.26 3.94 6.50
N SER A 42 0.91 3.81 5.22
CA SER A 42 -0.05 2.81 4.78
C SER A 42 0.32 2.26 3.42
N VAL A 43 -0.02 0.98 3.24
CA VAL A 43 0.07 0.32 1.95
C VAL A 43 -1.32 -0.12 1.58
N VAL A 44 -1.71 0.20 0.36
CA VAL A 44 -2.95 -0.28 -0.25
C VAL A 44 -2.54 -1.08 -1.47
N SER A 45 -2.92 -2.35 -1.48
CA SER A 45 -2.66 -3.24 -2.59
C SER A 45 -3.98 -3.77 -3.10
N ASN A 46 -4.21 -3.64 -4.40
CA ASN A 46 -5.42 -4.10 -5.08
C ASN A 46 -5.05 -5.09 -6.19
N ILE A 47 -4.26 -6.10 -5.82
CA ILE A 47 -3.80 -7.16 -6.73
C ILE A 47 -4.99 -8.10 -6.99
N GLY A 48 -5.26 -8.39 -8.27
CA GLY A 48 -6.38 -9.23 -8.68
C GLY A 48 -7.74 -8.51 -8.66
N SER A 49 -7.74 -7.18 -8.74
CA SER A 49 -8.97 -6.39 -8.87
C SER A 49 -9.50 -6.40 -10.30
N GLY A 50 -10.83 -6.54 -10.45
CA GLY A 50 -11.49 -6.67 -11.74
C GLY A 50 -11.77 -8.13 -12.14
N VAL A 51 -11.95 -8.36 -13.44
CA VAL A 51 -12.26 -9.65 -14.06
C VAL A 51 -11.05 -10.10 -14.90
N GLY A 52 -10.66 -11.36 -14.77
CA GLY A 52 -9.47 -11.91 -15.43
C GLY A 52 -9.69 -12.34 -16.88
N ASP A 53 -10.95 -12.56 -17.27
CA ASP A 53 -11.41 -12.97 -18.60
C ASP A 53 -12.70 -12.20 -18.94
N ASP A 54 -13.62 -12.77 -19.74
CA ASP A 54 -14.85 -12.11 -20.17
C ASP A 54 -15.81 -11.79 -19.01
N ASN A 55 -16.54 -10.68 -19.13
CA ASN A 55 -17.53 -10.23 -18.15
C ASN A 55 -18.72 -9.56 -18.84
N GLU A 56 -19.87 -10.20 -18.78
CA GLU A 56 -21.13 -9.76 -19.37
C GLU A 56 -21.98 -8.91 -18.41
N GLY A 57 -21.43 -8.57 -17.22
CA GLY A 57 -22.10 -7.76 -16.21
C GLY A 57 -21.17 -6.73 -15.56
N ASN A 58 -21.39 -6.43 -14.28
CA ASN A 58 -20.58 -5.42 -13.58
C ASN A 58 -19.45 -6.03 -12.76
N SER A 59 -18.25 -5.53 -12.96
CA SER A 59 -17.12 -5.75 -12.07
C SER A 59 -16.74 -4.41 -11.46
N THR A 60 -16.90 -4.29 -10.14
CA THR A 60 -16.63 -3.04 -9.44
C THR A 60 -15.67 -3.31 -8.30
N THR A 61 -14.46 -2.81 -8.45
CA THR A 61 -13.48 -2.83 -7.36
C THR A 61 -13.29 -1.44 -6.81
N THR A 62 -13.44 -1.31 -5.50
CA THR A 62 -13.23 -0.04 -4.80
C THR A 62 -12.16 -0.20 -3.73
N GLN A 63 -11.28 0.81 -3.63
CA GLN A 63 -10.25 0.85 -2.62
C GLN A 63 -10.51 2.02 -1.68
N GLN A 64 -10.43 1.75 -0.38
CA GLN A 64 -10.47 2.80 0.63
C GLN A 64 -9.32 2.61 1.61
N ALA A 65 -8.35 3.52 1.55
CA ALA A 65 -7.49 3.78 2.70
C ALA A 65 -7.72 5.19 3.20
N ALA A 66 -8.06 5.29 4.47
CA ALA A 66 -8.08 6.50 5.25
C ALA A 66 -7.01 6.34 6.32
N THR A 67 -5.83 6.91 6.11
CA THR A 67 -4.72 6.74 7.05
C THR A 67 -4.27 8.08 7.61
N GLY A 68 -4.48 8.21 8.92
CA GLY A 68 -4.12 9.37 9.71
C GLY A 68 -5.25 9.86 10.59
N GLN A 69 -4.92 10.73 11.53
CA GLN A 69 -5.89 11.28 12.45
C GLN A 69 -6.94 12.10 11.68
N GLY A 70 -8.22 11.80 11.90
CA GLY A 70 -9.33 12.45 11.19
C GLY A 70 -9.58 11.93 9.78
N ALA A 71 -8.86 10.88 9.34
CA ALA A 71 -9.12 10.27 8.05
C ALA A 71 -10.44 9.48 8.10
N ALA A 72 -11.38 9.85 7.24
CA ALA A 72 -12.59 9.09 6.97
C ALA A 72 -12.68 8.89 5.46
N ASN A 73 -13.19 7.75 5.04
CA ASN A 73 -13.46 7.50 3.64
C ASN A 73 -14.89 6.97 3.52
N GLN A 74 -15.69 7.64 2.70
CA GLN A 74 -17.04 7.20 2.38
C GLN A 74 -16.98 6.50 1.03
N ASN A 75 -17.34 5.21 1.00
CA ASN A 75 -17.38 4.41 -0.22
C ASN A 75 -18.80 4.18 -0.65
N ASN A 76 -19.26 4.95 -1.62
CA ASN A 76 -20.56 4.71 -2.22
C ASN A 76 -20.33 4.07 -3.59
N THR A 77 -20.76 2.83 -3.74
CA THR A 77 -20.64 2.07 -4.98
C THR A 77 -21.99 1.51 -5.36
N ALA A 78 -22.44 1.83 -6.57
CA ALA A 78 -23.65 1.25 -7.13
C ALA A 78 -23.34 0.74 -8.53
N SER A 79 -23.86 -0.44 -8.85
CA SER A 79 -23.60 -1.11 -10.12
C SER A 79 -24.89 -1.75 -10.60
N VAL A 80 -25.33 -1.40 -11.80
CA VAL A 80 -26.58 -1.89 -12.41
C VAL A 80 -26.27 -2.62 -13.71
N VAL A 81 -26.80 -3.83 -13.86
CA VAL A 81 -26.70 -4.64 -15.09
C VAL A 81 -28.12 -4.98 -15.56
N GLY A 82 -28.38 -4.88 -16.87
CA GLY A 82 -29.70 -5.07 -17.46
C GLY A 82 -30.42 -3.76 -17.82
N SER A 83 -31.64 -3.87 -18.39
CA SER A 83 -32.36 -2.76 -19.06
C SER A 83 -33.61 -2.25 -18.33
N GLY A 84 -33.79 -2.57 -17.05
CA GLY A 84 -34.92 -2.08 -16.24
C GLY A 84 -34.71 -0.63 -15.77
N PHE A 85 -35.80 0.14 -15.60
CA PHE A 85 -35.72 1.47 -14.99
C PHE A 85 -35.16 1.37 -13.57
N THR A 86 -33.96 1.90 -13.36
CA THR A 86 -33.28 1.88 -12.06
C THR A 86 -32.88 3.29 -11.68
N ALA A 87 -33.33 3.75 -10.51
CA ALA A 87 -32.87 4.99 -9.90
C ALA A 87 -31.87 4.65 -8.79
N ILE A 88 -30.70 5.27 -8.83
CA ILE A 88 -29.67 5.15 -7.80
C ILE A 88 -29.59 6.50 -7.09
N ASP A 89 -29.84 6.51 -5.80
CA ASP A 89 -29.58 7.65 -4.93
C ASP A 89 -28.48 7.27 -3.93
N GLN A 90 -27.34 7.95 -4.01
CA GLN A 90 -26.20 7.77 -3.10
C GLN A 90 -25.90 9.06 -2.32
N THR A 91 -26.91 9.89 -2.10
CA THR A 91 -26.78 11.14 -1.35
C THR A 91 -26.44 10.87 0.12
N ASN A 92 -25.68 11.80 0.70
CA ASN A 92 -25.34 11.78 2.12
C ASN A 92 -26.35 12.61 2.92
N ALA A 93 -26.88 12.04 4.00
CA ALA A 93 -27.69 12.79 4.95
C ALA A 93 -26.80 13.50 5.98
N THR A 94 -26.94 14.82 6.11
CA THR A 94 -26.29 15.60 7.17
C THR A 94 -27.32 15.94 8.24
N VAL A 95 -27.07 15.48 9.47
CA VAL A 95 -27.89 15.82 10.63
C VAL A 95 -27.09 16.78 11.51
N ASN A 96 -27.52 18.04 11.55
CA ASN A 96 -26.96 19.03 12.48
C ASN A 96 -27.85 19.14 13.71
N PHE A 97 -27.26 18.93 14.88
CA PHE A 97 -27.88 19.26 16.15
C PHE A 97 -27.51 20.68 16.55
N THR A 98 -28.49 21.47 16.98
CA THR A 98 -28.29 22.77 17.63
C THR A 98 -28.85 22.66 19.04
N ASN A 99 -28.20 23.28 20.02
CA ASN A 99 -28.81 23.41 21.34
C ASN A 99 -30.08 24.24 21.19
N LEU A 100 -31.19 23.69 21.66
CA LEU A 100 -32.48 24.35 21.68
C LEU A 100 -32.64 25.25 22.92
N TRP A 101 -31.69 25.17 23.86
CA TRP A 101 -31.53 26.04 25.03
C TRP A 101 -30.12 25.94 25.59
#